data_AF-A0A832JFF3-F1
#
_entry.id   AF-A0A832JFF3-F1
#
_cell.length_a   1.000
_cell.length_b   1.000
_cell.length_c   1.000
_cell.angle_alpha   90.00
_cell.angle_beta   90.00
_cell.angle_gamma   90.00
#
_symmetry.space_group_name_H-M   'P 1'
#
loop_
_entity.id
_entity.type
_entity.pdbx_description
1 polymer ?
#
loop_
_entity_poly.entity_id
_entity_poly.type
_entity_poly.pdbx_seq_one_letter_code
_entity_poly.pdbx_strand_id
1 'polypeptide(L)' 'MPPPPLESGDRLSREEFERRYEAHPEIKKAELIEGVVYVASPVRIEQHSEPHAFM' A
#
# COMPACT_ATOMS: atom_id res chain seq x y z
N MET A 1 17.03 -6.68 -13.02
CA MET A 1 15.63 -6.17 -13.06
C MET A 1 15.29 -5.64 -11.68
N PRO A 2 14.58 -4.50 -11.56
CA PRO A 2 13.96 -4.15 -10.28
C PRO A 2 13.05 -5.31 -9.85
N PRO A 3 12.93 -5.59 -8.54
CA PRO A 3 11.94 -6.56 -8.10
C PRO A 3 10.53 -6.10 -8.51
N PRO A 4 9.55 -7.02 -8.58
CA PRO A 4 8.17 -6.61 -8.78
C PRO A 4 7.68 -5.74 -7.59
N PRO A 5 6.72 -4.82 -7.82
CA PRO A 5 6.11 -4.02 -6.77
C PRO A 5 5.43 -4.92 -5.73
N LEU A 6 5.23 -4.38 -4.54
CA LEU A 6 4.44 -5.04 -3.52
C LEU A 6 2.96 -5.04 -3.95
N GLU A 7 2.31 -6.19 -3.85
CA GLU A 7 0.87 -6.31 -4.06
C GLU A 7 0.17 -6.75 -2.76
N SER A 8 -1.05 -6.27 -2.54
CA SER A 8 -1.86 -6.71 -1.40
C SER A 8 -2.20 -8.20 -1.54
N GLY A 9 -1.88 -8.98 -0.51
CA GLY A 9 -2.05 -10.44 -0.49
C GLY A 9 -0.78 -11.22 -0.81
N ASP A 10 0.30 -10.56 -1.23
CA ASP A 10 1.60 -11.21 -1.41
C ASP A 10 2.07 -11.83 -0.09
N ARG A 11 2.66 -13.03 -0.16
CA ARG A 11 3.29 -13.68 1.00
C ARG A 11 4.80 -13.57 0.88
N LEU A 12 5.40 -12.70 1.69
CA LEU A 12 6.83 -12.40 1.63
C LEU A 12 7.47 -12.53 2.99
N SER A 13 8.76 -12.89 2.98
CA SER A 13 9.61 -12.69 4.15
C SER A 13 9.85 -11.20 4.39
N ARG A 14 10.28 -10.86 5.62
CA ARG A 14 10.61 -9.49 6.00
C ARG A 14 11.68 -8.87 5.09
N GLU A 15 12.72 -9.65 4.77
CA GLU A 15 13.83 -9.19 3.91
C GLU A 15 13.37 -8.91 2.47
N GLU A 16 12.52 -9.77 1.91
CA GLU A 16 11.95 -9.55 0.57
C GLU A 16 11.02 -8.34 0.54
N PHE A 17 10.23 -8.14 1.60
CA PHE A 17 9.37 -6.97 1.74
C PHE A 17 10.19 -5.69 1.78
N GLU A 18 11.22 -5.63 2.64
CA GLU A 18 12.10 -4.44 2.77
C GLU A 18 12.76 -4.10 1.43
N ARG A 19 13.34 -5.11 0.75
CA ARG A 19 13.99 -4.91 -0.55
C ARG A 19 13.04 -4.41 -1.63
N ARG A 20 11.79 -4.90 -1.66
CA ARG A 20 10.76 -4.44 -2.61
C ARG A 20 10.27 -3.05 -2.25
N TYR A 21 10.05 -2.77 -0.97
CA TYR A 21 9.57 -1.48 -0.48
C TYR A 21 10.56 -0.36 -0.82
N GLU A 22 11.86 -0.58 -0.62
CA GLU A 22 12.91 0.40 -0.96
C GLU A 22 13.05 0.62 -2.47
N ALA A 23 12.80 -0.41 -3.28
CA ALA A 23 12.88 -0.32 -4.73
C ALA A 23 11.68 0.40 -5.38
N HIS A 24 10.58 0.57 -4.64
CA HIS A 24 9.31 1.12 -5.14
C HIS A 24 8.86 2.34 -4.30
N PRO A 25 9.51 3.51 -4.44
CA PRO A 25 9.17 4.72 -3.70
C PRO A 25 7.77 5.28 -4.02
N GLU A 26 7.11 4.81 -5.09
CA GLU A 26 5.72 5.11 -5.40
C GLU A 26 4.73 4.53 -4.37
N ILE A 27 5.15 3.51 -3.62
CA ILE A 27 4.35 2.87 -2.57
C ILE A 27 4.41 3.75 -1.32
N LYS A 28 3.38 4.58 -1.13
CA LYS A 28 3.32 5.52 0.00
C LYS A 28 3.14 4.85 1.35
N LYS A 29 2.47 3.69 1.37
CA LYS A 29 2.23 2.93 2.59
C LYS A 29 1.99 1.46 2.24
N ALA A 30 2.84 0.58 2.78
CA ALA A 30 2.65 -0.86 2.78
C ALA A 30 3.02 -1.44 4.16
N GLU A 31 2.33 -2.49 4.56
CA GLU A 31 2.49 -3.15 5.85
C GLU A 31 2.65 -4.67 5.63
N LEU A 32 3.54 -5.30 6.39
CA LEU A 32 3.70 -6.75 6.40
C LEU A 32 3.09 -7.30 7.70
N ILE A 33 1.97 -8.00 7.60
CA ILE A 33 1.21 -8.52 8.73
C ILE A 33 1.15 -10.04 8.60
N GLU A 34 1.74 -10.76 9.56
CA GLU A 34 1.83 -12.24 9.56
C GLU A 34 2.40 -12.83 8.25
N GLY A 35 3.32 -12.11 7.61
CA GLY A 35 3.91 -12.51 6.33
C GLY A 35 3.04 -12.22 5.12
N VAL A 36 1.89 -11.55 5.29
CA VAL A 36 1.02 -11.07 4.21
C VAL A 36 1.23 -9.56 4.03
N VAL A 37 1.44 -9.16 2.79
CA VAL A 37 1.62 -7.79 2.38
C VAL A 37 0.26 -7.11 2.25
N TYR A 38 0.14 -5.91 2.79
CA TYR A 38 -1.00 -5.02 2.63
C TYR A 38 -0.50 -3.69 2.09
N VAL A 39 -0.79 -3.39 0.83
CA VAL A 39 -0.50 -2.10 0.23
C VAL A 39 -1.72 -1.22 0.38
N ALA A 40 -1.58 -0.08 1.05
CA ALA A 40 -2.63 0.90 1.10
C ALA A 40 -2.77 1.51 -0.29
N SER A 41 -3.88 1.22 -0.97
CA SER A 41 -4.25 1.98 -2.15
C SER A 41 -4.35 3.46 -1.75
N PRO A 42 -3.82 4.41 -2.55
CA PRO A 42 -4.03 5.82 -2.30
C PRO A 42 -5.53 6.08 -2.35
N VAL A 43 -6.17 6.07 -1.17
CA VAL A 43 -7.53 6.57 -1.01
C VAL A 43 -7.42 8.05 -1.36
N ARG A 44 -7.78 8.39 -2.59
CA ARG A 44 -8.00 9.78 -2.95
C ARG A 44 -9.19 10.24 -2.13
N ILE A 45 -8.93 10.93 -1.02
CA ILE A 45 -9.93 11.70 -0.28
C ILE A 45 -10.33 12.94 -1.13
N GLU A 46 -10.65 12.73 -2.41
CA GLU A 46 -11.19 13.78 -3.30
C GLU A 46 -12.66 13.49 -3.65
N GLN A 47 -13.22 12.37 -3.19
CA GLN A 47 -14.60 11.96 -3.49
C GLN A 47 -15.42 11.53 -2.27
N HIS A 48 -15.18 12.12 -1.10
CA HIS A 48 -16.30 12.26 -0.19
C HIS A 48 -17.12 13.45 -0.68
N SER A 49 -18.28 13.16 -1.28
CA SER A 49 -19.33 14.14 -1.53
C SER A 49 -19.46 15.03 -0.29
N GLU A 50 -19.46 16.34 -0.51
CA GLU A 50 -19.60 17.36 0.54
C GLU A 50 -20.62 16.91 1.59
N PRO A 51 -20.33 17.07 2.90
CA PRO A 51 -21.34 16.81 3.92
C PRO A 51 -22.56 17.66 3.59
N HIS A 52 -23.68 17.00 3.30
CA HIS A 52 -24.99 17.62 3.09
C HIS A 52 -25.55 18.08 4.45
N ALA A 53 -24.80 18.90 5.18
CA ALA A 53 -25.24 19.57 6.39
C ALA A 53 -25.84 20.93 6.00
N PHE A 54 -26.90 20.88 5.19
CA PHE A 54 -27.90 21.94 5.15
C PHE A 54 -29.19 21.36 5.70
N MET A 55 -29.38 21.54 7.01
CA MET A 55 -30.67 21.96 7.55
C MET A 55 -30.45 22.67 8.87
#